data_AF-A0A2T4SUF2-F1
#
_entry.id   AF-A0A2T4SUF2-F1
#
_cell.length_a   1.000
_cell.length_b   1.000
_cell.length_c   1.000
_cell.angle_alpha   90.00
_cell.angle_beta   90.00
_cell.angle_gamma   90.00
#
_symmetry.space_group_name_H-M   'P 1'
#
loop_
_entity.id
_entity.type
_entity.pdbx_description
1 polymer ?
#
loop_
_entity_poly.entity_id
_entity_poly.type
_entity_poly.pdbx_seq_one_letter_code
_entity_poly.pdbx_strand_id
1 'polypeptide(L)' 'MTKTLWSMADLERETNYKRDWLKRNILKPYRDEIETFGHYPIHRNDEYSFVGSKMKAFIEDKFTEIFN' A
#
# COMPACT_ATOMS: atom_id res chain seq x y z
N MET A 1 7.96 -17.96 -4.68
CA MET A 1 8.65 -16.75 -5.13
C MET A 1 7.73 -15.57 -4.87
N THR A 2 7.86 -14.94 -3.71
CA THR A 2 7.04 -13.80 -3.30
C THR A 2 7.40 -12.61 -4.17
N LYS A 3 6.44 -12.10 -4.96
CA LYS A 3 6.59 -10.79 -5.59
C LYS A 3 6.77 -9.77 -4.46
N THR A 4 8.02 -9.35 -4.24
CA THR A 4 8.40 -8.44 -3.15
C THR A 4 7.84 -7.05 -3.36
N LEU A 5 7.51 -6.70 -4.61
CA LEU A 5 6.89 -5.45 -5.01
C LEU A 5 5.41 -5.69 -5.30
N TRP A 6 4.55 -5.01 -4.55
CA TRP A 6 3.14 -4.91 -4.81
C TRP A 6 2.87 -3.66 -5.64
N SER A 7 2.01 -3.82 -6.64
CA SER A 7 1.37 -2.68 -7.30
C SER A 7 0.04 -2.38 -6.62
N MET A 8 -0.58 -1.24 -6.91
CA MET A 8 -1.90 -0.92 -6.35
C MET A 8 -2.92 -2.04 -6.56
N ALA A 9 -2.85 -2.75 -7.69
CA ALA A 9 -3.72 -3.88 -7.97
C ALA A 9 -3.52 -5.05 -6.99
N ASP A 10 -2.26 -5.35 -6.61
CA ASP A 10 -1.97 -6.37 -5.60
C ASP A 10 -2.48 -5.95 -4.22
N LEU A 11 -2.36 -4.66 -3.91
CA LEU A 11 -2.82 -4.08 -2.64
C LEU A 11 -4.35 -4.12 -2.54
N GLU A 12 -5.06 -3.80 -3.62
CA GLU A 12 -6.52 -4.00 -3.72
C GLU A 12 -6.91 -5.46 -3.55
N ARG A 13 -6.12 -6.39 -4.09
CA ARG A 13 -6.42 -7.83 -4.05
C ARG A 13 -6.15 -8.47 -2.69
N GLU A 14 -5.09 -8.06 -1.99
CA GLU A 14 -4.76 -8.56 -0.65
C GLU A 14 -5.69 -7.99 0.42
N THR A 15 -6.00 -6.70 0.34
CA THR A 15 -6.90 -6.07 1.32
C THR A 15 -8.37 -6.32 1.00
N ASN A 16 -8.70 -6.60 -0.26
CA ASN A 16 -10.07 -6.61 -0.78
C ASN A 16 -10.77 -5.23 -0.70
N TYR A 17 -10.00 -4.14 -0.55
CA TYR A 17 -10.51 -2.77 -0.56
C TYR A 17 -10.14 -2.07 -1.86
N LYS A 18 -10.99 -1.13 -2.28
CA LYS A 18 -10.73 -0.34 -3.49
C LYS A 18 -9.52 0.57 -3.31
N ARG A 19 -8.82 0.83 -4.41
CA ARG A 19 -7.70 1.77 -4.53
C ARG A 19 -8.00 3.14 -3.95
N ASP A 20 -9.23 3.63 -4.11
CA ASP A 20 -9.69 4.90 -3.53
C ASP A 20 -9.73 4.92 -2.00
N TRP A 21 -10.07 3.79 -1.40
CA TRP A 21 -10.12 3.63 0.04
C TRP A 21 -8.71 3.45 0.60
N LEU A 22 -7.91 2.60 -0.03
CA LEU A 22 -6.49 2.44 0.28
C LEU A 22 -5.75 3.77 0.15
N LYS A 23 -6.08 4.58 -0.88
CA LYS A 23 -5.55 5.94 -1.04
C LYS A 23 -5.82 6.81 0.18
N ARG A 24 -7.03 6.76 0.72
CA ARG A 24 -7.49 7.65 1.79
C ARG A 24 -7.12 7.16 3.19
N ASN A 25 -7.15 5.85 3.42
CA ASN A 25 -6.97 5.25 4.74
C ASN A 25 -5.55 4.73 4.99
N ILE A 26 -4.78 4.49 3.92
CA ILE A 26 -3.44 3.90 4.04
C ILE A 26 -2.38 4.84 3.45
N LEU A 27 -2.50 5.11 2.15
CA LEU A 27 -1.55 5.91 1.35
C LEU A 27 -1.47 7.40 1.73
N LYS A 28 -2.56 8.00 2.23
CA LYS A 28 -2.62 9.41 2.63
C LYS A 28 -2.15 9.64 4.08
N PRO A 29 -2.62 8.90 5.10
CA PRO A 29 -2.15 9.07 6.47
C PRO A 29 -0.74 8.51 6.69
N TYR A 30 -0.37 7.41 6.01
CA TYR A 30 0.94 6.77 6.17
C TYR A 30 1.86 7.04 4.99
N ARG A 31 1.72 8.22 4.36
CA ARG A 31 2.52 8.60 3.20
C ARG A 31 4.02 8.54 3.52
N ASP A 32 4.46 9.11 4.64
CA ASP A 32 5.87 9.13 5.04
C ASP A 32 6.44 7.72 5.30
N GLU A 33 5.66 6.85 5.92
CA GLU A 33 6.04 5.45 6.13
C GLU A 33 6.10 4.70 4.81
N ILE A 34 5.07 4.85 3.96
CA ILE A 34 5.01 4.20 2.65
C ILE A 34 6.12 4.71 1.73
N GLU A 35 6.54 5.97 1.83
CA GLU A 35 7.68 6.50 1.09
C GLU A 35 9.01 5.86 1.55
N THR A 36 9.06 5.38 2.80
CA THR A 36 10.21 4.63 3.34
C THR A 36 10.28 3.20 2.81
N PHE A 37 9.15 2.61 2.40
CA PHE A 37 9.08 1.22 1.91
C PHE A 37 8.34 1.06 0.58
N GLY A 38 8.27 2.12 -0.20
CA GLY A 38 7.48 2.17 -1.41
C GLY A 38 7.75 3.44 -2.19
N HIS A 39 7.52 3.35 -3.49
CA HIS A 39 7.77 4.40 -4.44
C HIS A 39 6.43 4.98 -4.88
N TYR A 40 6.24 6.28 -4.62
CA TYR A 40 5.15 7.03 -5.19
C TYR A 40 5.47 7.41 -6.63
N PRO A 41 4.54 7.23 -7.58
CA PRO A 41 4.74 7.66 -8.93
C PRO A 41 4.70 9.19 -8.99
N ILE A 42 5.83 9.79 -9.38
CA ILE A 42 6.00 11.24 -9.54
C ILE A 42 5.67 11.64 -11.00
N HIS A 43 5.78 10.71 -11.96
CA HIS A 43 5.53 10.94 -13.38
C HIS A 43 4.36 10.12 -13.91
N ARG A 44 3.75 10.59 -15.01
CA ARG A 44 2.58 9.96 -15.68
C ARG A 44 2.77 8.50 -16.13
N ASN A 45 4.00 7.98 -16.08
CA ASN A 45 4.35 6.64 -16.55
C ASN A 45 4.95 5.73 -15.45
N ASP A 46 4.97 6.20 -14.20
CA ASP A 46 5.43 5.40 -13.07
C ASP A 46 4.26 4.64 -12.44
N GLU A 47 4.48 3.37 -12.12
CA GLU A 47 3.55 2.56 -11.34
C GLU A 47 3.86 2.65 -9.86
N TYR A 48 2.80 2.74 -9.05
CA TYR A 48 2.91 2.58 -7.61
C TYR A 48 3.56 1.24 -7.29
N SER A 49 4.71 1.29 -6.61
CA SER A 49 5.49 0.10 -6.29
C SER A 49 5.83 0.11 -4.81
N PHE A 50 5.24 -0.78 -4.03
CA PHE A 50 5.49 -0.86 -2.59
C PHE A 50 6.08 -2.20 -2.22
N VAL A 51 6.88 -2.25 -1.17
CA VAL A 51 7.38 -3.51 -0.63
C VAL A 51 6.21 -4.26 0.02
N GLY A 52 5.67 -5.26 -0.67
CA GLY A 52 4.48 -5.99 -0.25
C GLY A 52 4.59 -6.61 1.13
N SER A 53 5.76 -7.13 1.51
CA SER A 53 5.98 -7.68 2.86
C SER A 53 5.87 -6.63 3.97
N LYS A 54 6.39 -5.42 3.74
CA LYS A 54 6.27 -4.32 4.72
C LYS A 54 4.85 -3.77 4.73
N MET A 55 4.24 -3.63 3.55
CA MET A 55 2.87 -3.16 3.43
C MET A 55 1.88 -4.12 4.11
N LYS A 56 2.06 -5.43 3.93
CA LYS A 56 1.24 -6.46 4.56
C LYS A 56 1.38 -6.41 6.08
N ALA A 57 2.61 -6.40 6.59
CA ALA A 57 2.87 -6.29 8.03
C ALA A 57 2.27 -5.01 8.62
N PHE A 58 2.36 -3.90 7.88
CA PHE A 58 1.77 -2.63 8.26
C PHE A 58 0.23 -2.69 8.32
N ILE A 59 -0.40 -3.28 7.30
CA ILE A 59 -1.85 -3.46 7.25
C ILE A 59 -2.32 -4.41 8.33
N GLU A 60 -1.59 -5.48 8.65
CA GLU A 60 -1.90 -6.39 9.76
C GLU A 60 -1.77 -5.70 11.12
N ASP A 61 -0.70 -4.92 11.34
CA ASP A 61 -0.46 -4.16 12.58
C ASP A 61 -1.54 -3.09 12.80
N LYS A 62 -1.85 -2.33 11.75
CA LYS A 62 -2.86 -1.28 11.75
C LYS A 62 -4.24 -1.77 11.35
N PHE A 63 -4.45 -3.09 11.19
CA PHE A 63 -5.73 -3.64 10.73
C PHE A 63 -6.86 -3.17 11.65
N THR A 64 -6.62 -3.22 12.96
CA THR A 64 -7.58 -2.80 13.98
C THR A 64 -7.78 -1.28 14.05
N GLU A 65 -6.88 -0.45 13.53
CA GLU A 65 -7.10 1.01 13.44
C GLU A 65 -7.75 1.40 12.11
N ILE A 66 -7.45 0.67 11.04
CA ILE A 66 -7.89 0.97 9.67
C ILE A 66 -9.27 0.35 9.38
N PHE A 67 -9.60 -0.79 9.98
CA PHE A 67 -10.85 -1.55 9.75
C PHE A 67 -11.84 -1.55 10.93
N ASN A 68 -11.54 -0.81 12.01
CA ASN A 68 -12.46 -0.59 13.14
C ASN A 68 -13.18 0.76 13.00
#